data_AF-A0A527ZW64-F1
#
_entry.id   AF-A0A527ZW64-F1
#
_cell.length_a   1.000
_cell.length_b   1.000
_cell.length_c   1.000
_cell.angle_alpha   90.00
_cell.angle_beta   90.00
_cell.angle_gamma   90.00
#
_symmetry.space_group_name_H-M   'P 1'
#
loop_
_entity.id
_entity.type
_entity.pdbx_description
1 polymer ?
#
loop_
_entity_poly.entity_id
_entity_poly.type
_entity_poly.pdbx_seq_one_letter_code
_entity_poly.pdbx_strand_id
1 'polypeptide(L)'
;IVGGVYVSGPDGERERLVRFIGFEPGDANDFLSVNQFRVDPPGAVGDRGFIVPDIVLFVNGIPLVVIEAKSPAVTDPLATAIDQLRRYANRRVPEQNEGAERLFWTNHLLVPTCRHEARVGSVSARPDDYLPWRDVKPATIETVRRELGKAPGSELVQQEILVAGLLRPDHLLDALRSFTVFMDTDDGIRIKVVPRYQQFRSVHLALERLREGKSKRQDGMTDRRGGIIWHTQGSGKSLTMVFLVKKLRTIPDLRRFKVVVVTDRTDLEDQLSKTAKLAGQVMRVAGSADAAKTHLARQEPDLVFVMIQKLQERNGGGDEQEIVFAAESENLPPIISDEVRSG
;
A
#
# COMPACT_ATOMS: atom_id res chain seq x y z
N ILE A 1 4.12 -7.19 12.22
CA ILE A 1 5.21 -6.46 11.52
C ILE A 1 5.03 -4.94 11.67
N VAL A 2 4.04 -4.31 11.04
CA VAL A 2 3.91 -2.83 11.03
C VAL A 2 3.71 -2.20 12.42
N GLY A 3 2.86 -2.79 13.27
CA GLY A 3 2.54 -2.21 14.59
C GLY A 3 3.56 -2.49 15.69
N GLY A 4 4.59 -3.30 15.44
CA GLY A 4 5.44 -3.85 16.50
C GLY A 4 4.72 -4.89 17.39
N VAL A 5 5.39 -5.30 18.46
CA VAL A 5 4.86 -6.18 19.52
C VAL A 5 5.31 -5.63 20.87
N TYR A 6 4.42 -5.65 21.87
CA TYR A 6 4.80 -5.36 23.25
C TYR A 6 5.53 -6.57 23.83
N VAL A 7 6.72 -6.33 24.36
CA VAL A 7 7.57 -7.36 24.99
C VAL A 7 7.85 -6.93 26.42
N SER A 8 7.63 -7.84 27.37
CA SER A 8 7.99 -7.61 28.76
C SER A 8 9.51 -7.65 28.92
N GLY A 9 10.06 -6.70 29.67
CA GLY A 9 11.48 -6.76 30.07
C GLY A 9 11.81 -8.02 30.89
N PRO A 10 13.11 -8.34 31.06
CA PRO A 10 13.57 -9.52 31.81
C PRO A 10 12.98 -9.62 33.23
N ASP A 11 12.68 -8.49 33.85
CA ASP A 11 12.17 -8.39 35.22
C ASP A 11 10.63 -8.28 35.28
N GLY A 12 9.93 -8.38 34.15
CA GLY A 12 8.45 -8.35 34.08
C GLY A 12 7.80 -6.99 34.33
N GLU A 13 8.53 -5.97 34.78
CA GLU A 13 7.92 -4.72 35.28
C GLU A 13 7.57 -3.68 34.21
N ARG A 14 8.13 -3.76 32.99
CA ARG A 14 7.83 -2.78 31.92
C ARG A 14 7.68 -3.44 30.56
N GLU A 15 6.47 -3.34 30.01
CA GLU A 15 6.22 -3.61 28.60
C GLU A 15 6.88 -2.53 27.74
N ARG A 16 7.62 -2.97 26.71
CA ARG A 16 8.21 -2.09 25.70
C ARG A 16 7.66 -2.47 24.34
N LEU A 17 7.25 -1.48 23.57
CA LEU A 17 6.89 -1.70 22.17
C LEU A 17 8.16 -1.90 21.34
N VAL A 18 8.38 -3.13 20.87
CA VAL A 18 9.46 -3.45 19.93
C VAL A 18 8.92 -3.32 18.51
N ARG A 19 9.53 -2.42 17.72
CA ARG A 19 9.24 -2.27 16.30
C ARG A 19 10.24 -3.08 15.49
N PHE A 20 9.73 -3.92 14.60
CA PHE A 20 10.56 -4.73 13.70
C PHE A 20 11.13 -3.93 12.53
N ILE A 21 10.39 -2.91 12.09
CA ILE A 21 10.72 -2.07 10.95
C ILE A 21 10.40 -0.64 11.33
N GLY A 22 11.36 0.26 11.09
CA GLY A 22 11.16 1.69 11.16
C GLY A 22 10.47 2.22 9.92
N PHE A 23 9.54 3.16 10.08
CA PHE A 23 8.76 3.73 8.98
C PHE A 23 8.74 5.26 8.99
N GLU A 24 9.35 5.88 9.99
CA GLU A 24 9.45 7.33 10.09
C GLU A 24 10.79 7.81 9.49
N PRO A 25 10.85 9.06 9.01
CA PRO A 25 12.10 9.65 8.57
C PRO A 25 13.17 9.59 9.67
N GLY A 26 14.36 9.08 9.33
CA GLY A 26 15.46 8.93 10.29
C GLY A 26 15.48 7.61 11.06
N ASP A 27 14.45 6.76 10.94
CA ASP A 27 14.52 5.41 11.47
C ASP A 27 15.64 4.62 10.78
N ALA A 28 16.52 4.01 11.57
CA ALA A 28 17.61 3.18 11.06
C ALA A 28 17.08 1.77 10.74
N ASN A 29 16.91 1.49 9.45
CA ASN A 29 16.68 0.13 8.94
C ASN A 29 17.92 -0.39 8.22
N ASP A 30 18.21 -1.67 8.40
CA ASP A 30 19.18 -2.41 7.61
C ASP A 30 18.50 -3.04 6.39
N PHE A 31 19.11 -2.90 5.22
CA PHE A 31 18.59 -3.40 3.94
C PHE A 31 19.62 -4.33 3.31
N LEU A 32 19.24 -5.59 3.12
CA LEU A 32 20.14 -6.61 2.59
C LEU A 32 19.50 -7.30 1.38
N SER A 33 20.25 -7.41 0.28
CA SER A 33 19.91 -8.22 -0.88
C SER A 33 20.86 -9.42 -0.92
N VAL A 34 20.30 -10.62 -0.99
CA VAL A 34 21.08 -11.85 -1.09
C VAL A 34 20.70 -12.58 -2.37
N ASN A 35 21.70 -12.88 -3.20
CA ASN A 35 21.54 -13.67 -4.41
C ASN A 35 21.73 -15.17 -4.10
N GLN A 36 21.03 -16.04 -4.84
CA GLN A 36 21.13 -17.50 -4.72
C GLN A 36 20.95 -17.96 -3.27
N PHE A 37 19.85 -17.54 -2.65
CA PHE A 37 19.62 -17.71 -1.22
C PHE A 37 19.16 -19.13 -0.90
N ARG A 38 20.07 -20.01 -0.51
CA ARG A 38 19.71 -21.38 -0.13
C ARG A 38 18.91 -21.41 1.18
N VAL A 39 17.76 -22.09 1.16
CA VAL A 39 16.94 -22.35 2.35
C VAL A 39 16.67 -23.84 2.47
N ASP A 40 17.08 -24.40 3.60
CA ASP A 40 16.80 -25.78 3.97
C ASP A 40 15.50 -25.83 4.81
N PRO A 41 14.46 -26.56 4.39
CA PRO A 41 13.22 -26.67 5.15
C PRO A 41 13.45 -27.29 6.54
N PRO A 42 12.67 -26.89 7.57
CA PRO A 42 12.76 -27.50 8.90
C PRO A 42 12.54 -29.02 8.86
N GLY A 43 13.50 -29.79 9.37
CA GLY A 43 13.43 -31.25 9.35
C GLY A 43 13.71 -31.87 7.97
N ALA A 44 14.36 -31.15 7.06
CA ALA A 44 14.92 -31.72 5.85
C ALA A 44 16.00 -32.76 6.19
N VAL A 45 15.62 -34.03 6.10
CA VAL A 45 16.51 -35.20 6.16
C VAL A 45 16.29 -35.97 4.87
N GLY A 46 17.36 -36.40 4.19
CA GLY A 46 17.27 -37.08 2.89
C GLY A 46 16.87 -36.16 1.73
N ASP A 47 16.03 -36.65 0.81
CA ASP A 47 15.70 -36.01 -0.48
C ASP A 47 14.64 -34.89 -0.42
N ARG A 48 14.25 -34.39 0.77
CA ARG A 48 13.33 -33.22 0.87
C ARG A 48 13.88 -31.98 0.17
N GLY A 49 15.20 -31.95 -0.06
CA GLY A 49 15.89 -30.94 -0.85
C GLY A 49 15.93 -29.57 -0.16
N PHE A 50 16.46 -28.61 -0.90
CA PHE A 50 16.55 -27.21 -0.53
C PHE A 50 15.93 -26.37 -1.64
N ILE A 51 15.52 -25.14 -1.30
CA ILE A 51 15.15 -24.15 -2.31
C ILE A 51 16.28 -23.14 -2.47
N VAL A 52 16.37 -22.54 -3.65
CA VAL A 52 17.33 -21.46 -3.93
C VAL A 52 16.62 -20.36 -4.72
N PRO A 53 15.85 -19.48 -4.06
CA PRO A 53 15.40 -18.26 -4.71
C PRO A 53 16.57 -17.45 -5.25
N ASP A 54 16.38 -16.87 -6.45
CA ASP A 54 17.44 -16.12 -7.12
C ASP A 54 17.87 -14.89 -6.35
N ILE A 55 16.91 -14.13 -5.80
CA ILE A 55 17.18 -12.97 -4.95
C ILE A 55 16.15 -12.92 -3.80
N VAL A 56 16.62 -12.64 -2.59
CA VAL A 56 15.77 -12.32 -1.44
C VAL A 56 16.17 -10.95 -0.87
N LEU A 57 15.17 -10.09 -0.66
CA LEU A 57 15.36 -8.77 -0.04
C LEU A 57 14.88 -8.81 1.40
N PHE A 58 15.78 -8.40 2.31
CA PHE A 58 15.57 -8.34 3.73
C PHE A 58 15.52 -6.90 4.23
N VAL A 59 14.67 -6.66 5.23
CA VAL A 59 14.68 -5.45 6.06
C VAL A 59 14.82 -5.87 7.51
N ASN A 60 15.89 -5.43 8.19
CA ASN A 60 16.21 -5.82 9.57
C ASN A 60 16.21 -7.35 9.76
N GLY A 61 16.74 -8.08 8.78
CA GLY A 61 16.76 -9.55 8.77
C GLY A 61 15.42 -10.23 8.43
N ILE A 62 14.36 -9.49 8.14
CA ILE A 62 13.03 -10.03 7.79
C ILE A 62 12.93 -10.18 6.25
N PRO A 63 12.70 -11.39 5.71
CA PRO A 63 12.56 -11.58 4.27
C PRO A 63 11.22 -11.00 3.80
N LEU A 64 11.27 -9.88 3.07
CA LEU A 64 10.09 -9.19 2.57
C LEU A 64 9.82 -9.45 1.09
N VAL A 65 10.86 -9.68 0.29
CA VAL A 65 10.67 -9.90 -1.15
C VAL A 65 11.45 -11.12 -1.59
N VAL A 66 10.80 -11.97 -2.38
CA VAL A 66 11.45 -13.11 -3.05
C VAL A 66 11.28 -12.91 -4.55
N ILE A 67 12.39 -12.94 -5.28
CA ILE A 67 12.45 -12.69 -6.72
C ILE A 67 12.96 -13.95 -7.40
N GLU A 68 12.30 -14.34 -8.49
CA GLU A 68 12.70 -15.45 -9.35
C GLU A 68 12.87 -14.92 -10.78
N ALA A 69 14.06 -15.10 -11.34
CA ALA A 69 14.44 -14.59 -12.64
C ALA A 69 14.63 -15.74 -13.63
N LYS A 70 14.01 -15.64 -14.81
CA LYS A 70 14.22 -16.58 -15.91
C LYS A 70 14.88 -15.91 -17.10
N SER A 71 15.68 -16.70 -17.81
CA SER A 71 16.24 -16.29 -19.10
C SER A 71 15.09 -15.95 -20.05
N PRO A 72 15.17 -14.86 -20.83
CA PRO A 72 14.16 -14.56 -21.85
C PRO A 72 14.13 -15.58 -23.00
N ALA A 73 15.11 -16.49 -23.06
CA ALA A 73 15.22 -17.51 -24.11
C ALA A 73 14.44 -18.80 -23.82
N VAL A 74 13.88 -18.98 -22.61
CA VAL A 74 13.07 -20.18 -22.30
C VAL A 74 11.62 -19.97 -22.72
N THR A 75 10.91 -21.07 -23.02
CA THR A 75 9.46 -21.05 -23.23
C THR A 75 8.75 -20.62 -21.95
N ASP A 76 7.81 -19.67 -22.06
CA ASP A 76 6.97 -19.16 -20.96
C ASP A 76 7.74 -18.85 -19.66
N PRO A 77 8.71 -17.91 -19.69
CA PRO A 77 9.61 -17.66 -18.57
C PRO A 77 8.85 -17.23 -17.31
N LEU A 78 7.81 -16.41 -17.46
CA LEU A 78 7.03 -15.90 -16.33
C LEU A 78 6.15 -16.98 -15.70
N ALA A 79 5.51 -17.83 -16.51
CA ALA A 79 4.72 -18.94 -15.97
C ALA A 79 5.60 -19.90 -15.16
N THR A 80 6.80 -20.20 -15.67
CA THR A 80 7.80 -21.02 -14.97
C THR A 80 8.26 -20.35 -13.66
N ALA A 81 8.55 -19.05 -13.68
CA ALA A 81 8.95 -18.31 -12.48
C ALA A 81 7.83 -18.28 -11.42
N ILE A 82 6.58 -18.04 -11.84
CA ILE A 82 5.40 -18.05 -10.96
C ILE A 82 5.21 -19.43 -10.34
N ASP A 83 5.28 -20.49 -11.14
CA ASP A 83 5.13 -21.86 -10.63
C ASP A 83 6.23 -22.19 -9.60
N GLN A 84 7.47 -21.78 -9.87
CA GLN A 84 8.58 -21.99 -8.94
C GLN A 84 8.43 -21.20 -7.63
N LEU A 85 8.00 -19.94 -7.68
CA LEU A 85 7.70 -19.15 -6.48
C LEU A 85 6.57 -19.80 -5.66
N ARG A 86 5.52 -20.28 -6.32
CA ARG A 86 4.41 -20.98 -5.68
C ARG A 86 4.87 -22.29 -5.05
N ARG A 87 5.75 -23.05 -5.72
CA ARG A 87 6.39 -24.25 -5.17
C ARG A 87 7.19 -23.93 -3.91
N TYR A 88 8.04 -22.90 -3.96
CA TYR A 88 8.86 -22.50 -2.82
C TYR A 88 8.03 -22.13 -1.60
N ALA A 89 6.84 -21.57 -1.82
CA ALA A 89 5.91 -21.16 -0.78
C ALA A 89 4.87 -22.23 -0.37
N ASN A 90 4.97 -23.48 -0.86
CA ASN A 90 3.96 -24.54 -0.66
C ASN A 90 2.53 -24.15 -1.09
N ARG A 91 2.40 -23.51 -2.26
CA ARG A 91 1.13 -22.96 -2.75
C ARG A 91 0.58 -23.68 -3.99
N ARG A 92 1.21 -24.75 -4.49
CA ARG A 92 0.64 -25.56 -5.58
C ARG A 92 -0.14 -26.74 -4.99
N VAL A 93 0.51 -27.52 -4.14
CA VAL A 93 -0.09 -28.70 -3.48
C VAL A 93 0.29 -28.71 -1.99
N PRO A 94 -0.43 -27.94 -1.14
CA PRO A 94 -0.06 -27.72 0.27
C PRO A 94 0.16 -29.01 1.07
N GLU A 95 -0.56 -30.08 0.72
CA GLU A 95 -0.51 -31.39 1.39
C GLU A 95 0.86 -32.08 1.18
N GLN A 96 1.59 -31.73 0.13
CA GLN A 96 2.90 -32.28 -0.17
C GLN A 96 4.04 -31.58 0.60
N ASN A 97 3.75 -30.48 1.31
CA ASN A 97 4.74 -29.70 2.06
C ASN A 97 5.98 -29.35 1.20
N GLU A 98 5.74 -28.90 -0.03
CA GLU A 98 6.81 -28.52 -0.95
C GLU A 98 7.47 -27.19 -0.52
N GLY A 99 8.77 -27.06 -0.74
CA GLY A 99 9.48 -25.79 -0.51
C GLY A 99 9.75 -25.46 0.96
N ALA A 100 9.80 -24.16 1.28
CA ALA A 100 10.21 -23.63 2.58
C ALA A 100 9.26 -22.54 3.06
N GLU A 101 8.03 -22.92 3.44
CA GLU A 101 6.96 -22.00 3.86
C GLU A 101 7.38 -20.92 4.86
N ARG A 102 8.29 -21.25 5.80
CA ARG A 102 8.74 -20.32 6.84
C ARG A 102 9.38 -19.05 6.28
N LEU A 103 10.05 -19.14 5.13
CA LEU A 103 10.60 -17.98 4.43
C LEU A 103 9.49 -17.00 4.01
N PHE A 104 8.28 -17.51 3.76
CA PHE A 104 7.17 -16.78 3.19
C PHE A 104 6.16 -16.26 4.22
N TRP A 105 6.33 -16.58 5.51
CA TRP A 105 5.45 -16.08 6.58
C TRP A 105 5.45 -14.55 6.68
N THR A 106 6.63 -13.93 6.56
CA THR A 106 6.80 -12.48 6.58
C THR A 106 6.86 -11.86 5.19
N ASN A 107 6.94 -12.68 4.14
CA ASN A 107 7.05 -12.22 2.76
C ASN A 107 5.91 -11.26 2.43
N HIS A 108 6.28 -10.12 1.86
CA HIS A 108 5.37 -9.10 1.41
C HIS A 108 5.08 -9.25 -0.09
N LEU A 109 6.11 -9.39 -0.92
CA LEU A 109 6.02 -9.43 -2.38
C LEU A 109 6.73 -10.64 -2.98
N LEU A 110 6.14 -11.19 -4.02
CA LEU A 110 6.73 -12.19 -4.90
C LEU A 110 6.90 -11.59 -6.30
N VAL A 111 8.11 -11.67 -6.85
CA VAL A 111 8.46 -11.02 -8.14
C VAL A 111 9.00 -12.06 -9.11
N PRO A 112 8.15 -12.62 -9.99
CA PRO A 112 8.62 -13.35 -11.17
C PRO A 112 9.07 -12.36 -12.25
N THR A 113 10.19 -12.64 -12.90
CA THR A 113 10.68 -11.76 -13.96
C THR A 113 11.53 -12.45 -15.03
N CYS A 114 11.49 -11.92 -16.24
CA CYS A 114 12.54 -12.01 -17.24
C CYS A 114 12.89 -10.60 -17.72
N ARG A 115 14.00 -10.41 -18.42
CA ARG A 115 14.52 -9.08 -18.82
C ARG A 115 13.45 -8.06 -19.25
N HIS A 116 12.49 -8.48 -20.08
CA HIS A 116 11.47 -7.61 -20.67
C HIS A 116 10.10 -7.70 -20.01
N GLU A 117 9.92 -8.55 -19.01
CA GLU A 117 8.66 -8.71 -18.29
C GLU A 117 8.90 -8.92 -16.79
N ALA A 118 8.24 -8.12 -15.96
CA ALA A 118 8.33 -8.22 -14.51
C ALA A 118 6.94 -8.04 -13.94
N ARG A 119 6.52 -8.98 -13.09
CA ARG A 119 5.21 -8.95 -12.43
C ARG A 119 5.39 -8.99 -10.92
N VAL A 120 4.34 -8.64 -10.21
CA VAL A 120 4.31 -8.71 -8.74
C VAL A 120 3.02 -9.38 -8.28
N GLY A 121 3.14 -10.23 -7.26
CA GLY A 121 2.04 -10.85 -6.55
C GLY A 121 2.34 -10.95 -5.05
N SER A 122 1.38 -11.45 -4.28
CA SER A 122 1.58 -11.82 -2.88
C SER A 122 1.68 -13.33 -2.73
N VAL A 123 2.08 -13.83 -1.55
CA VAL A 123 2.10 -15.27 -1.25
C VAL A 123 0.74 -15.96 -1.42
N SER A 124 -0.37 -15.22 -1.34
CA SER A 124 -1.72 -15.75 -1.56
C SER A 124 -2.23 -15.59 -3.00
N ALA A 125 -1.43 -15.01 -3.90
CA ALA A 125 -1.84 -14.75 -5.29
C ALA A 125 -1.94 -16.04 -6.10
N ARG A 126 -2.99 -16.15 -6.92
CA ARG A 126 -3.07 -17.16 -7.99
C ARG A 126 -2.20 -16.70 -9.17
N PRO A 127 -1.86 -17.58 -10.13
CA PRO A 127 -1.03 -17.21 -11.27
C PRO A 127 -1.50 -15.96 -12.03
N ASP A 128 -2.82 -15.81 -12.23
CA ASP A 128 -3.40 -14.66 -12.93
C ASP A 128 -3.41 -13.36 -12.12
N ASP A 129 -3.20 -13.46 -10.80
CA ASP A 129 -3.15 -12.30 -9.90
C ASP A 129 -1.76 -11.64 -9.89
N TYR A 130 -0.74 -12.23 -10.55
CA TYR A 130 0.56 -11.59 -10.78
C TYR A 130 0.43 -10.57 -11.91
N LEU A 131 0.58 -9.29 -11.57
CA LEU A 131 0.33 -8.19 -12.48
C LEU A 131 1.60 -7.38 -12.79
N PRO A 132 1.73 -6.81 -13.99
CA PRO A 132 2.88 -6.00 -14.35
C PRO A 132 2.92 -4.69 -13.56
N TRP A 133 4.13 -4.26 -13.21
CA TRP A 133 4.37 -2.94 -12.64
C TRP A 133 4.91 -1.99 -13.71
N ARG A 134 4.20 -0.90 -14.00
CA ARG A 134 4.41 -0.10 -15.22
C ARG A 134 4.80 1.36 -14.99
N ASP A 135 5.12 1.74 -13.75
CA ASP A 135 5.46 3.13 -13.44
C ASP A 135 6.55 3.22 -12.37
N VAL A 136 7.33 4.30 -12.38
CA VAL A 136 8.41 4.55 -11.42
C VAL A 136 8.02 5.53 -10.32
N LYS A 137 6.80 6.10 -10.37
CA LYS A 137 6.30 7.03 -9.36
C LYS A 137 6.38 6.43 -7.94
N PRO A 138 6.70 7.26 -6.92
CA PRO A 138 6.86 8.71 -6.95
C PRO A 138 8.14 9.25 -7.62
N ALA A 139 9.09 8.39 -8.00
CA ALA A 139 10.26 8.81 -8.78
C ALA A 139 9.89 9.27 -10.20
N THR A 140 10.87 9.82 -10.91
CA THR A 140 10.76 10.17 -12.33
C THR A 140 11.61 9.23 -13.17
N ILE A 141 11.19 8.99 -14.42
CA ILE A 141 11.95 8.13 -15.35
C ILE A 141 13.37 8.68 -15.53
N GLU A 142 13.54 10.01 -15.56
CA GLU A 142 14.84 10.62 -15.75
C GLU A 142 15.78 10.42 -14.55
N THR A 143 15.26 10.52 -13.33
CA THR A 143 16.03 10.20 -12.13
C THR A 143 16.50 8.73 -12.16
N VAL A 144 15.60 7.81 -12.54
CA VAL A 144 15.95 6.38 -12.65
C VAL A 144 16.99 6.13 -13.74
N ARG A 145 16.88 6.77 -14.91
CA ARG A 145 17.90 6.66 -15.97
C ARG A 145 19.28 7.08 -15.49
N ARG A 146 19.35 8.22 -14.82
CA ARG A 146 20.60 8.77 -14.28
C ARG A 146 21.23 7.81 -13.27
N GLU A 147 20.45 7.27 -12.35
CA GLU A 147 20.91 6.28 -11.37
C GLU A 147 21.46 5.00 -12.03
N LEU A 148 20.84 4.58 -13.14
CA LEU A 148 21.26 3.40 -13.90
C LEU A 148 22.38 3.70 -14.92
N GLY A 149 22.89 4.94 -15.00
CA GLY A 149 23.91 5.33 -15.98
C GLY A 149 23.45 5.25 -17.44
N LYS A 150 22.14 5.35 -17.68
CA LYS A 150 21.55 5.26 -19.01
C LYS A 150 21.56 6.59 -19.75
N ALA A 151 21.68 6.53 -21.08
CA ALA A 151 21.61 7.72 -21.92
C ALA A 151 20.26 8.44 -21.80
N PRO A 152 20.23 9.78 -21.86
CA PRO A 152 18.99 10.56 -21.90
C PRO A 152 18.05 10.06 -23.00
N GLY A 153 16.75 9.95 -22.66
CA GLY A 153 15.72 9.50 -23.61
C GLY A 153 15.66 7.99 -23.87
N SER A 154 16.62 7.20 -23.38
CA SER A 154 16.60 5.73 -23.52
C SER A 154 15.41 5.08 -22.80
N GLU A 155 14.97 3.91 -23.28
CA GLU A 155 13.88 3.17 -22.63
C GLU A 155 14.37 2.39 -21.40
N LEU A 156 13.47 2.31 -20.41
CA LEU A 156 13.63 1.41 -19.27
C LEU A 156 12.95 0.08 -19.58
N VAL A 157 13.61 -1.03 -19.26
CA VAL A 157 12.98 -2.35 -19.36
C VAL A 157 12.08 -2.61 -18.16
N GLN A 158 11.16 -3.58 -18.26
CA GLN A 158 10.18 -3.84 -17.20
C GLN A 158 10.82 -4.18 -15.84
N GLN A 159 11.98 -4.84 -15.82
CA GLN A 159 12.73 -5.07 -14.58
C GLN A 159 13.13 -3.76 -13.88
N GLU A 160 13.67 -2.82 -14.64
CA GLU A 160 14.10 -1.52 -14.11
C GLU A 160 12.90 -0.70 -13.63
N ILE A 161 11.80 -0.73 -14.38
CA ILE A 161 10.55 -0.05 -14.00
C ILE A 161 10.00 -0.62 -12.69
N LEU A 162 9.92 -1.95 -12.54
CA LEU A 162 9.43 -2.58 -11.32
C LEU A 162 10.34 -2.30 -10.13
N VAL A 163 11.66 -2.47 -10.30
CA VAL A 163 12.63 -2.24 -9.23
C VAL A 163 12.57 -0.79 -8.76
N ALA A 164 12.63 0.17 -9.69
CA ALA A 164 12.58 1.58 -9.35
C ALA A 164 11.22 2.04 -8.82
N GLY A 165 10.13 1.46 -9.31
CA GLY A 165 8.78 1.84 -8.92
C GLY A 165 8.32 1.25 -7.59
N LEU A 166 8.77 0.05 -7.22
CA LEU A 166 8.25 -0.68 -6.06
C LEU A 166 9.31 -1.15 -5.07
N LEU A 167 10.54 -1.45 -5.51
CA LEU A 167 11.55 -2.11 -4.66
C LEU A 167 12.63 -1.18 -4.11
N ARG A 168 12.54 0.14 -4.38
CA ARG A 168 13.32 1.12 -3.64
C ARG A 168 13.00 1.02 -2.14
N PRO A 169 13.97 1.20 -1.23
CA PRO A 169 13.75 1.02 0.20
C PRO A 169 12.52 1.75 0.75
N ASP A 170 12.37 3.03 0.43
CA ASP A 170 11.24 3.87 0.82
C ASP A 170 9.91 3.44 0.17
N HIS A 171 9.94 3.08 -1.12
CA HIS A 171 8.75 2.60 -1.83
C HIS A 171 8.27 1.24 -1.29
N LEU A 172 9.18 0.31 -0.99
CA LEU A 172 8.88 -1.01 -0.44
C LEU A 172 8.27 -0.88 0.95
N LEU A 173 8.88 -0.07 1.82
CA LEU A 173 8.37 0.19 3.16
C LEU A 173 7.01 0.87 3.12
N ASP A 174 6.79 1.79 2.18
CA ASP A 174 5.49 2.41 2.01
C ASP A 174 4.44 1.43 1.49
N ALA A 175 4.79 0.60 0.51
CA ALA A 175 3.91 -0.44 0.00
C ALA A 175 3.48 -1.41 1.11
N LEU A 176 4.41 -1.77 1.99
CA LEU A 176 4.16 -2.62 3.15
C LEU A 176 3.24 -1.94 4.16
N ARG A 177 3.52 -0.69 4.52
CA ARG A 177 2.79 0.06 5.57
C ARG A 177 1.39 0.49 5.11
N SER A 178 1.32 1.11 3.94
CA SER A 178 0.17 1.91 3.51
C SER A 178 -0.67 1.20 2.44
N PHE A 179 -0.07 0.33 1.64
CA PHE A 179 -0.72 -0.25 0.45
C PHE A 179 -1.00 -1.76 0.55
N THR A 180 -0.93 -2.32 1.76
CA THR A 180 -1.23 -3.73 1.99
C THR A 180 -2.45 -3.90 2.88
N VAL A 181 -3.37 -4.76 2.48
CA VAL A 181 -4.55 -5.14 3.27
C VAL A 181 -4.75 -6.65 3.23
N PHE A 182 -5.47 -7.16 4.23
CA PHE A 182 -5.94 -8.54 4.24
C PHE A 182 -7.46 -8.53 4.15
N MET A 183 -7.99 -9.40 3.31
CA MET A 183 -9.43 -9.55 3.12
C MET A 183 -9.78 -11.02 2.96
N ASP A 184 -11.04 -11.34 3.22
CA ASP A 184 -11.58 -12.69 3.06
C ASP A 184 -12.29 -12.72 1.70
N THR A 185 -12.07 -13.77 0.92
CA THR A 185 -12.81 -14.02 -0.34
C THR A 185 -14.25 -14.44 -0.02
N ASP A 186 -15.10 -14.51 -1.04
CA ASP A 186 -16.48 -14.99 -0.90
C ASP A 186 -16.53 -16.42 -0.32
N ASP A 187 -15.51 -17.24 -0.60
CA ASP A 187 -15.33 -18.59 -0.05
C ASP A 187 -14.74 -18.61 1.38
N GLY A 188 -14.60 -17.45 2.04
CA GLY A 188 -14.05 -17.32 3.39
C GLY A 188 -12.52 -17.47 3.49
N ILE A 189 -11.80 -17.47 2.37
CA ILE A 189 -10.35 -17.63 2.35
C ILE A 189 -9.69 -16.27 2.57
N ARG A 190 -8.86 -16.16 3.61
CA ARG A 190 -8.09 -14.94 3.86
C ARG A 190 -6.93 -14.78 2.88
N ILE A 191 -6.91 -13.67 2.16
CA ILE A 191 -5.88 -13.30 1.20
C ILE A 191 -5.14 -12.02 1.60
N LYS A 192 -3.88 -11.91 1.21
CA LYS A 192 -3.04 -10.71 1.28
C LYS A 192 -3.12 -9.98 -0.05
N VAL A 193 -3.60 -8.75 -0.04
CA VAL A 193 -3.67 -7.89 -1.22
C VAL A 193 -2.59 -6.82 -1.14
N VAL A 194 -1.80 -6.75 -2.21
CA VAL A 194 -0.69 -5.80 -2.43
C VAL A 194 -1.09 -4.81 -3.55
N PRO A 195 -0.47 -3.63 -3.66
CA PRO A 195 -0.95 -2.63 -4.60
C PRO A 195 -0.68 -3.03 -6.05
N ARG A 196 -1.57 -2.60 -6.93
CA ARG A 196 -1.29 -2.47 -8.36
C ARG A 196 -0.65 -1.10 -8.63
N TYR A 197 0.18 -1.01 -9.68
CA TYR A 197 0.94 0.22 -9.97
C TYR A 197 0.04 1.46 -10.10
N GLN A 198 -1.14 1.34 -10.71
CA GLN A 198 -2.07 2.47 -10.84
C GLN A 198 -2.63 2.94 -9.49
N GLN A 199 -2.79 2.04 -8.52
CA GLN A 199 -3.28 2.40 -7.18
C GLN A 199 -2.17 3.12 -6.41
N PHE A 200 -0.95 2.57 -6.44
CA PHE A 200 0.22 3.18 -5.82
C PHE A 200 0.52 4.57 -6.36
N ARG A 201 0.58 4.70 -7.69
CA ARG A 201 0.77 5.99 -8.39
C ARG A 201 -0.33 6.99 -8.03
N SER A 202 -1.59 6.60 -8.14
CA SER A 202 -2.70 7.56 -8.00
C SER A 202 -2.78 8.14 -6.59
N VAL A 203 -2.50 7.32 -5.57
CA VAL A 203 -2.42 7.80 -4.18
C VAL A 203 -1.28 8.79 -3.99
N HIS A 204 -0.09 8.49 -4.51
CA HIS A 204 1.06 9.42 -4.42
C HIS A 204 0.76 10.76 -5.09
N LEU A 205 0.23 10.75 -6.32
CA LEU A 205 -0.14 11.98 -7.04
C LEU A 205 -1.26 12.75 -6.33
N ALA A 206 -2.24 12.07 -5.75
CA ALA A 206 -3.32 12.71 -5.00
C ALA A 206 -2.78 13.41 -3.75
N LEU A 207 -1.84 12.79 -3.03
CA LEU A 207 -1.25 13.37 -1.82
C LEU A 207 -0.26 14.51 -2.12
N GLU A 208 0.51 14.40 -3.20
CA GLU A 208 1.34 15.48 -3.74
C GLU A 208 0.46 16.69 -4.05
N ARG A 209 -0.62 16.49 -4.81
CA ARG A 209 -1.58 17.54 -5.14
C ARG A 209 -2.28 18.12 -3.91
N LEU A 210 -2.60 17.30 -2.91
CA LEU A 210 -3.19 17.77 -1.66
C LEU A 210 -2.23 18.68 -0.87
N ARG A 211 -0.92 18.42 -0.92
CA ARG A 211 0.11 19.18 -0.22
C ARG A 211 0.53 20.45 -0.97
N GLU A 212 0.70 20.35 -2.27
CA GLU A 212 1.28 21.42 -3.10
C GLU A 212 0.21 22.30 -3.76
N GLY A 213 -1.02 21.80 -3.87
CA GLY A 213 -2.13 22.54 -4.45
C GLY A 213 -2.51 23.76 -3.63
N LYS A 214 -2.72 24.89 -4.30
CA LYS A 214 -3.26 26.10 -3.67
C LYS A 214 -4.70 25.86 -3.22
N SER A 215 -5.00 26.19 -1.97
CA SER A 215 -6.39 26.19 -1.47
C SER A 215 -7.21 27.28 -2.15
N LYS A 216 -8.55 27.20 -2.05
CA LYS A 216 -9.44 28.26 -2.56
C LYS A 216 -9.10 29.64 -1.99
N ARG A 217 -8.66 29.70 -0.72
CA ARG A 217 -8.21 30.95 -0.08
C ARG A 217 -6.94 31.52 -0.70
N GLN A 218 -6.03 30.66 -1.18
CA GLN A 218 -4.76 31.05 -1.78
C GLN A 218 -4.88 31.36 -3.28
N ASP A 219 -5.81 30.71 -3.98
CA ASP A 219 -5.98 30.85 -5.44
C ASP A 219 -7.12 31.81 -5.83
N GLY A 220 -8.00 32.17 -4.90
CA GLY A 220 -9.13 33.09 -5.10
C GLY A 220 -10.33 32.47 -5.83
N MET A 221 -10.09 31.63 -6.83
CA MET A 221 -11.15 31.08 -7.71
C MET A 221 -11.46 29.61 -7.44
N THR A 222 -10.43 28.77 -7.27
CA THR A 222 -10.62 27.30 -7.21
C THR A 222 -9.73 26.64 -6.18
N ASP A 223 -10.18 25.52 -5.59
CA ASP A 223 -9.29 24.68 -4.79
C ASP A 223 -8.51 23.73 -5.71
N ARG A 224 -7.19 23.92 -5.80
CA ARG A 224 -6.32 23.13 -6.68
C ARG A 224 -5.84 21.81 -6.05
N ARG A 225 -6.23 21.54 -4.80
CA ARG A 225 -5.83 20.32 -4.06
C ARG A 225 -6.66 19.09 -4.46
N GLY A 226 -7.87 19.30 -4.99
CA GLY A 226 -8.75 18.23 -5.46
C GLY A 226 -8.43 17.75 -6.88
N GLY A 227 -9.00 16.61 -7.29
CA GLY A 227 -8.81 16.06 -8.64
C GLY A 227 -9.64 14.79 -8.89
N ILE A 228 -9.54 14.23 -10.10
CA ILE A 228 -10.27 13.03 -10.52
C ILE A 228 -9.26 11.90 -10.76
N ILE A 229 -9.48 10.74 -10.13
CA ILE A 229 -8.76 9.51 -10.45
C ILE A 229 -9.66 8.65 -11.34
N TRP A 230 -9.32 8.57 -12.63
CA TRP A 230 -10.05 7.74 -13.57
C TRP A 230 -9.53 6.31 -13.54
N HIS A 231 -10.41 5.37 -13.20
CA HIS A 231 -10.11 3.93 -13.12
C HIS A 231 -11.01 3.15 -14.08
N THR A 232 -10.47 2.10 -14.70
CA THR A 232 -11.28 1.07 -15.37
C THR A 232 -12.07 0.25 -14.34
N GLN A 233 -13.15 -0.41 -14.77
CA GLN A 233 -13.90 -1.35 -13.93
C GLN A 233 -13.02 -2.54 -13.52
N GLY A 234 -13.16 -3.04 -12.29
CA GLY A 234 -12.34 -4.15 -11.78
C GLY A 234 -10.88 -3.80 -11.44
N SER A 235 -10.46 -2.53 -11.58
CA SER A 235 -9.09 -2.10 -11.26
C SER A 235 -8.82 -1.90 -9.75
N GLY A 236 -9.84 -2.09 -8.91
CA GLY A 236 -9.74 -1.96 -7.45
C GLY A 236 -9.85 -0.52 -6.94
N LYS A 237 -10.84 0.25 -7.40
CA LYS A 237 -11.05 1.67 -7.00
C LYS A 237 -11.21 1.84 -5.48
N SER A 238 -12.03 0.99 -4.86
CA SER A 238 -12.24 0.99 -3.41
C SER A 238 -10.94 0.78 -2.64
N LEU A 239 -10.07 -0.13 -3.11
CA LEU A 239 -8.75 -0.33 -2.52
C LEU A 239 -7.88 0.91 -2.67
N THR A 240 -7.93 1.63 -3.80
CA THR A 240 -7.24 2.92 -3.95
C THR A 240 -7.67 3.91 -2.86
N MET A 241 -8.98 3.99 -2.56
CA MET A 241 -9.50 4.87 -1.50
C MET A 241 -8.98 4.44 -0.12
N VAL A 242 -9.00 3.13 0.18
CA VAL A 242 -8.44 2.58 1.42
C VAL A 242 -6.96 2.93 1.55
N PHE A 243 -6.16 2.73 0.49
CA PHE A 243 -4.74 3.07 0.49
C PHE A 243 -4.48 4.57 0.65
N LEU A 244 -5.32 5.42 0.04
CA LEU A 244 -5.25 6.87 0.22
C LEU A 244 -5.46 7.24 1.68
N VAL A 245 -6.50 6.71 2.33
CA VAL A 245 -6.77 6.96 3.75
C VAL A 245 -5.63 6.45 4.62
N LYS A 246 -5.16 5.20 4.40
CA LYS A 246 -4.02 4.63 5.13
C LYS A 246 -2.79 5.51 5.04
N LYS A 247 -2.39 5.90 3.83
CA LYS A 247 -1.21 6.74 3.58
C LYS A 247 -1.38 8.14 4.17
N LEU A 248 -2.58 8.73 4.08
CA LEU A 248 -2.88 10.03 4.69
C LEU A 248 -2.63 10.02 6.21
N ARG A 249 -2.93 8.90 6.89
CA ARG A 249 -2.67 8.75 8.34
C ARG A 249 -1.21 8.54 8.71
N THR A 250 -0.35 8.14 7.78
CA THR A 250 1.09 7.99 8.04
C THR A 250 1.87 9.28 7.85
N ILE A 251 1.24 10.33 7.31
CA ILE A 251 1.89 11.60 7.02
C ILE A 251 1.56 12.63 8.12
N PRO A 252 2.54 13.15 8.87
CA PRO A 252 2.29 14.05 10.02
C PRO A 252 1.39 15.25 9.71
N ASP A 253 1.58 15.93 8.58
CA ASP A 253 0.79 17.11 8.23
C ASP A 253 -0.61 16.77 7.74
N LEU A 254 -0.82 15.54 7.29
CA LEU A 254 -2.08 15.11 6.68
C LEU A 254 -2.94 14.25 7.63
N ARG A 255 -2.34 13.61 8.63
CA ARG A 255 -3.06 12.71 9.56
C ARG A 255 -4.16 13.39 10.36
N ARG A 256 -4.12 14.73 10.49
CA ARG A 256 -5.12 15.54 11.20
C ARG A 256 -6.41 15.76 10.40
N PHE A 257 -6.41 15.54 9.09
CA PHE A 257 -7.58 15.83 8.26
C PHE A 257 -8.73 14.90 8.60
N LYS A 258 -9.94 15.43 8.74
CA LYS A 258 -11.15 14.61 8.70
C LYS A 258 -11.32 14.08 7.28
N VAL A 259 -11.57 12.78 7.14
CA VAL A 259 -11.86 12.19 5.83
C VAL A 259 -13.35 11.91 5.75
N VAL A 260 -13.98 12.42 4.69
CA VAL A 260 -15.40 12.17 4.40
C VAL A 260 -15.48 11.33 3.14
N VAL A 261 -16.03 10.12 3.25
CA VAL A 261 -16.23 9.20 2.14
C VAL A 261 -17.70 9.21 1.79
N VAL A 262 -18.00 9.69 0.59
CA VAL A 262 -19.36 9.75 0.06
C VAL A 262 -19.47 8.65 -0.99
N THR A 263 -20.28 7.63 -0.73
CA THR A 263 -20.45 6.49 -1.63
C THR A 263 -21.80 5.81 -1.41
N ASP A 264 -22.18 4.95 -2.34
CA ASP A 264 -23.30 4.01 -2.26
C ASP A 264 -22.85 2.59 -1.86
N ARG A 265 -21.53 2.35 -1.73
CA ARG A 265 -20.96 1.01 -1.51
C ARG A 265 -20.80 0.64 -0.04
N THR A 266 -21.52 -0.38 0.41
CA THR A 266 -21.40 -0.93 1.78
C THR A 266 -20.11 -1.73 1.99
N ASP A 267 -19.58 -2.41 0.97
CA ASP A 267 -18.34 -3.19 1.12
C ASP A 267 -17.09 -2.31 1.38
N LEU A 268 -17.13 -1.06 0.93
CA LEU A 268 -16.08 -0.07 1.23
C LEU A 268 -16.11 0.34 2.71
N GLU A 269 -17.29 0.34 3.34
CA GLU A 269 -17.47 0.63 4.77
C GLU A 269 -16.67 -0.36 5.63
N ASP A 270 -16.80 -1.66 5.38
CA ASP A 270 -16.08 -2.70 6.14
C ASP A 270 -14.56 -2.58 6.04
N GLN A 271 -14.05 -2.34 4.83
CA GLN A 271 -12.60 -2.20 4.59
C GLN A 271 -12.02 -0.97 5.29
N LEU A 272 -12.76 0.14 5.24
CA LEU A 272 -12.37 1.37 5.88
C LEU A 272 -12.54 1.33 7.40
N SER A 273 -13.52 0.59 7.92
CA SER A 273 -13.72 0.35 9.35
C SER A 273 -12.49 -0.35 9.96
N LYS A 274 -12.03 -1.42 9.30
CA LYS A 274 -10.78 -2.12 9.66
C LYS A 274 -9.58 -1.16 9.64
N THR A 275 -9.54 -0.27 8.65
CA THR A 275 -8.47 0.74 8.51
C THR A 275 -8.51 1.79 9.63
N ALA A 276 -9.68 2.34 9.94
CA ALA A 276 -9.87 3.33 11.00
C ALA A 276 -9.45 2.74 12.36
N LYS A 277 -9.87 1.50 12.65
CA LYS A 277 -9.47 0.78 13.87
C LYS A 277 -7.96 0.64 14.01
N LEU A 278 -7.26 0.30 12.92
CA LEU A 278 -5.79 0.20 12.91
C LEU A 278 -5.09 1.56 13.11
N ALA A 279 -5.73 2.65 12.69
CA ALA A 279 -5.23 4.01 12.89
C ALA A 279 -5.65 4.62 14.24
N GLY A 280 -6.34 3.86 15.11
CA GLY A 280 -6.88 4.37 16.37
C GLY A 280 -8.00 5.40 16.20
N GLN A 281 -8.67 5.39 15.03
CA GLN A 281 -9.70 6.34 14.67
C GLN A 281 -11.09 5.73 14.75
N VAL A 282 -12.08 6.59 14.99
CA VAL A 282 -13.48 6.20 14.96
C VAL A 282 -14.00 6.34 13.53
N MET A 283 -14.55 5.26 13.00
CA MET A 283 -15.38 5.34 11.79
C MET A 283 -16.81 5.67 12.20
N ARG A 284 -17.39 6.70 11.57
CA ARG A 284 -18.77 7.14 11.84
C ARG A 284 -19.60 7.02 10.58
N VAL A 285 -20.68 6.26 10.64
CA VAL A 285 -21.56 6.02 9.49
C VAL A 285 -22.78 6.93 9.61
N ALA A 286 -22.92 7.84 8.66
CA ALA A 286 -24.05 8.74 8.56
C ALA A 286 -25.15 8.09 7.70
N GLY A 287 -26.19 7.62 8.38
CA GLY A 287 -27.41 7.13 7.72
C GLY A 287 -28.40 8.23 7.33
N SER A 288 -28.13 9.50 7.63
CA SER A 288 -29.01 10.63 7.29
C SER A 288 -28.21 11.93 7.20
N ALA A 289 -28.80 12.97 6.61
CA ALA A 289 -28.20 14.31 6.55
C ALA A 289 -27.92 14.89 7.94
N ASP A 290 -28.84 14.71 8.90
CA ASP A 290 -28.68 15.20 10.27
C ASP A 290 -27.57 14.46 11.02
N ALA A 291 -27.45 13.14 10.81
CA ALA A 291 -26.32 12.37 11.32
C ALA A 291 -24.99 12.82 10.68
N ALA A 292 -24.97 13.07 9.37
CA ALA A 292 -23.80 13.59 8.67
C ALA A 292 -23.36 14.94 9.27
N LYS A 293 -24.27 15.91 9.42
CA LYS A 293 -24.01 17.21 10.07
C LYS A 293 -23.41 17.02 11.47
N THR A 294 -23.98 16.12 12.26
CA THR A 294 -23.51 15.81 13.63
C THR A 294 -22.09 15.22 13.65
N HIS A 295 -21.75 14.36 12.69
CA HIS A 295 -20.41 13.78 12.59
C HIS A 295 -19.38 14.76 12.02
N LEU A 296 -19.79 15.61 11.07
CA LEU A 296 -18.94 16.60 10.44
C LEU A 296 -18.61 17.77 11.36
N ALA A 297 -19.53 18.16 12.26
CA ALA A 297 -19.31 19.23 13.25
C ALA A 297 -18.22 18.89 14.28
N ARG A 298 -17.87 17.61 14.46
CA ARG A 298 -16.81 17.19 15.39
C ARG A 298 -15.43 17.63 14.89
N GLN A 299 -14.61 18.18 15.76
CA GLN A 299 -13.23 18.61 15.45
C GLN A 299 -12.19 17.49 15.59
N GLU A 300 -12.60 16.24 15.38
CA GLU A 300 -11.76 15.04 15.45
C GLU A 300 -11.32 14.60 14.04
N PRO A 301 -10.11 14.02 13.88
CA PRO A 301 -9.59 13.53 12.61
C PRO A 301 -10.26 12.23 12.14
N ASP A 302 -11.55 12.08 12.40
CA ASP A 302 -12.33 10.87 12.15
C ASP A 302 -12.47 10.55 10.65
N LEU A 303 -12.93 9.33 10.40
CA LEU A 303 -13.44 8.91 9.11
C LEU A 303 -14.97 8.91 9.15
N VAL A 304 -15.59 9.74 8.33
CA VAL A 304 -17.05 9.84 8.20
C VAL A 304 -17.48 9.21 6.89
N PHE A 305 -18.36 8.22 6.97
CA PHE A 305 -18.95 7.55 5.82
C PHE A 305 -20.36 8.07 5.59
N VAL A 306 -20.68 8.51 4.38
CA VAL A 306 -21.97 9.13 4.05
C VAL A 306 -22.59 8.38 2.87
N MET A 307 -23.76 7.77 3.12
CA MET A 307 -24.49 7.01 2.12
C MET A 307 -25.32 7.94 1.22
N ILE A 308 -24.99 8.02 -0.07
CA ILE A 308 -25.65 8.94 -1.03
C ILE A 308 -27.16 8.70 -1.10
N GLN A 309 -27.60 7.44 -1.13
CA GLN A 309 -29.01 7.07 -1.27
C GLN A 309 -29.88 7.66 -0.14
N LYS A 310 -29.36 7.68 1.09
CA LYS A 310 -30.08 8.19 2.26
C LYS A 310 -30.08 9.73 2.37
N LEU A 311 -29.28 10.41 1.56
CA LEU A 311 -29.35 11.88 1.42
C LEU A 311 -30.42 12.30 0.41
N GLN A 312 -30.69 11.49 -0.63
CA GLN A 312 -31.64 11.82 -1.69
C GLN A 312 -33.11 11.59 -1.29
N GLU A 313 -33.40 10.63 -0.40
CA GLU A 313 -34.76 10.29 0.04
C GLU A 313 -35.53 11.44 0.73
N ARG A 314 -34.87 12.55 1.08
CA ARG A 314 -35.51 13.74 1.67
C ARG A 314 -35.62 14.95 0.73
N ASN A 315 -34.96 14.94 -0.45
CA ASN A 315 -35.09 16.01 -1.45
C ASN A 315 -36.34 15.87 -2.33
N GLY A 316 -37.19 14.86 -2.08
CA GLY A 316 -38.51 14.70 -2.71
C GLY A 316 -39.56 15.73 -2.31
N GLY A 317 -39.17 16.81 -1.61
CA GLY A 317 -40.01 17.95 -1.26
C GLY A 317 -39.34 19.26 -1.66
N GLY A 318 -39.44 19.62 -2.94
CA GLY A 318 -39.56 21.01 -3.41
C GLY A 318 -38.36 21.97 -3.33
N ASP A 319 -37.32 21.71 -2.55
CA ASP A 319 -36.16 22.61 -2.47
C ASP A 319 -34.87 21.89 -2.90
N GLU A 320 -34.30 22.32 -4.03
CA GLU A 320 -32.87 22.14 -4.32
C GLU A 320 -32.07 22.95 -3.29
N GLN A 321 -31.97 22.46 -2.05
CA GLN A 321 -30.98 22.98 -1.12
C GLN A 321 -29.61 22.46 -1.56
N GLU A 322 -28.81 23.37 -2.09
CA GLU A 322 -27.36 23.21 -2.14
C GLU A 322 -26.88 22.86 -0.73
N ILE A 323 -26.47 21.60 -0.51
CA ILE A 323 -25.91 21.18 0.78
C ILE A 323 -24.50 21.78 0.87
N VAL A 324 -24.43 23.01 1.34
CA VAL A 324 -23.18 23.66 1.70
C VAL A 324 -22.74 23.07 3.03
N PHE A 325 -21.79 22.14 2.99
CA PHE A 325 -21.05 21.73 4.19
C PHE A 325 -20.16 22.90 4.61
N ALA A 326 -20.68 23.82 5.43
CA ALA A 326 -19.90 24.88 6.03
C ALA A 326 -18.97 24.27 7.09
N ALA A 327 -17.74 23.95 6.69
CA ALA A 327 -16.63 23.77 7.63
C ALA A 327 -16.01 25.15 7.92
N GLU A 328 -16.75 26.04 8.59
CA GLU A 328 -16.16 27.27 9.13
C GLU A 328 -15.52 26.99 10.49
N SER A 329 -14.34 26.37 10.46
CA SER A 329 -13.34 26.50 11.52
C SER A 329 -11.94 26.20 10.98
N GLU A 330 -11.54 26.87 9.90
CA GLU A 330 -10.21 26.72 9.30
C GLU A 330 -9.22 27.77 9.87
N ASN A 331 -8.99 27.73 11.18
CA ASN A 331 -7.72 28.19 11.76
C ASN A 331 -6.75 26.99 11.74
N LEU A 332 -6.41 26.52 10.55
CA LEU A 332 -5.31 25.59 10.38
C LEU A 332 -4.03 26.43 10.31
N PRO A 333 -3.06 26.24 11.23
CA PRO A 333 -1.76 26.88 11.08
C PRO A 333 -1.13 26.45 9.73
N PRO A 334 -0.31 27.32 9.12
CA PRO A 334 0.36 27.00 7.86
C PRO A 334 1.08 25.65 7.98
N ILE A 335 1.06 24.87 6.89
CA ILE A 335 1.91 23.69 6.75
C ILE A 335 3.34 24.22 6.80
N ILE A 336 4.03 24.05 7.93
CA ILE A 336 5.41 24.51 8.09
C ILE A 336 6.25 23.61 7.19
N SER A 337 6.75 24.17 6.09
CA SER A 337 7.93 23.64 5.43
C SER A 337 9.10 23.96 6.35
N ASP A 338 9.75 22.93 6.92
CA ASP A 338 11.03 23.13 7.59
C ASP A 338 12.04 23.58 6.53
N GLU A 339 12.23 24.89 6.44
CA GLU A 339 13.41 25.46 5.81
C GLU A 339 14.63 25.01 6.61
N VAL A 340 15.55 24.39 5.87
CA VAL A 340 16.91 24.07 6.29
C VAL A 340 17.52 25.30 6.96
N ARG A 341 17.58 25.29 8.29
CA ARG A 341 18.48 26.17 9.03
C ARG A 341 19.89 25.63 8.82
N SER A 342 20.57 26.21 7.85
CA SER A 342 22.02 26.25 7.82
C SER A 342 22.50 27.03 9.05
N GLY A 343 23.34 26.36 9.84
CA GLY A 343 24.07 26.90 10.98
C GLY A 343 25.32 26.07 11.15
#